data_AF-A0A349LU34-F1
#
_entry.id   AF-A0A349LU34-F1
#
_cell.length_a   1.000
_cell.length_b   1.000
_cell.length_c   1.000
_cell.angle_alpha   90.00
_cell.angle_beta   90.00
_cell.angle_gamma   90.00
#
_symmetry.space_group_name_H-M   'P 1'
#
loop_
_entity.id
_entity.type
_entity.pdbx_description
1 polymer ?
#
loop_
_entity_poly.entity_id
_entity_poly.type
_entity_poly.pdbx_seq_one_letter_code
_entity_poly.pdbx_strand_id
1 'polypeptide(L)'
;MASARDYMYDFKCMMNGQVFHRAMSADAVDYFFFEIERQFGLDALRNAVQATSLHITYFEGLRRGKLNKLRGVVEKYQQHLEITRYADLEKTFQQQVVDSLQANPEARRQRLKAASTKPKQMQVTSTVFIRNPDVVAETLIRANGVCENCKQPAPFLKKSDGLPYLEVHHKTRLADGGDDTVENTLALCPNCHRRFHFGL
;
A
#
# COMPACT_ATOMS: atom_id res chain seq x y z
N MET A 1 -8.90 -14.06 -32.27
CA MET A 1 -9.42 -14.61 -31.00
C MET A 1 -8.37 -15.55 -30.44
N ALA A 2 -7.97 -15.40 -29.19
CA ALA A 2 -7.05 -16.33 -28.53
C ALA A 2 -7.76 -17.68 -28.34
N SER A 3 -7.07 -18.78 -28.62
CA SER A 3 -7.64 -20.13 -28.44
C SER A 3 -7.55 -20.56 -26.97
N ALA A 4 -8.38 -21.52 -26.55
CA ALA A 4 -8.28 -22.10 -25.21
C ALA A 4 -6.87 -22.65 -24.91
N ARG A 5 -6.18 -23.15 -25.95
CA ARG A 5 -4.79 -23.63 -25.86
C ARG A 5 -3.81 -22.50 -25.52
N ASP A 6 -4.02 -21.30 -26.06
CA ASP A 6 -3.16 -20.15 -25.78
C ASP A 6 -3.32 -19.70 -24.33
N TYR A 7 -4.55 -19.66 -23.81
CA TYR A 7 -4.81 -19.36 -22.41
C TYR A 7 -4.19 -20.38 -21.46
N MET A 8 -4.26 -21.68 -21.78
CA MET A 8 -3.61 -22.72 -20.97
C MET A 8 -2.09 -22.57 -20.96
N TYR A 9 -1.49 -22.22 -22.10
CA TYR A 9 -0.05 -21.96 -22.18
C TYR A 9 0.35 -20.74 -21.35
N ASP A 10 -0.35 -19.61 -21.51
CA ASP A 10 -0.05 -18.38 -20.78
C ASP A 10 -0.24 -18.57 -19.28
N PHE A 11 -1.30 -19.27 -18.86
CA PHE A 11 -1.53 -19.62 -17.45
C PHE A 11 -0.38 -20.48 -16.89
N LYS A 12 0.09 -21.49 -17.64
CA LYS A 12 1.25 -22.30 -17.22
C LYS A 12 2.50 -21.42 -17.06
N CYS A 13 2.75 -20.49 -17.97
CA CYS A 13 3.85 -19.55 -17.85
C CYS A 13 3.70 -18.65 -16.62
N MET A 14 2.50 -18.13 -16.35
CA MET A 14 2.18 -17.34 -15.16
C MET A 14 2.50 -18.08 -13.86
N MET A 15 2.02 -19.31 -13.72
CA MET A 15 2.28 -20.11 -12.52
C MET A 15 3.77 -20.35 -12.25
N ASN A 16 4.59 -20.37 -13.30
CA ASN A 16 6.03 -20.62 -13.23
C ASN A 16 6.90 -19.35 -13.29
N GLY A 17 6.31 -18.15 -13.38
CA GLY A 17 7.07 -16.89 -13.48
C GLY A 17 7.82 -16.73 -14.80
N GLN A 18 7.40 -17.45 -15.84
CA GLN A 18 8.07 -17.48 -17.14
C GLN A 18 7.41 -16.52 -18.13
N VAL A 19 8.20 -15.98 -19.05
CA VAL A 19 7.67 -15.15 -20.13
C VAL A 19 6.68 -15.96 -20.98
N PHE A 20 5.54 -15.35 -21.31
CA PHE A 20 4.64 -15.86 -22.33
C PHE A 20 4.61 -14.91 -23.53
N HIS A 21 4.23 -15.43 -24.70
CA HIS A 21 4.33 -14.70 -25.96
C HIS A 21 2.99 -14.55 -26.68
N ARG A 22 1.93 -15.22 -26.20
CA ARG A 22 0.59 -15.05 -26.77
C ARG A 22 -0.05 -13.79 -26.19
N ALA A 23 -0.87 -13.15 -27.03
CA ALA A 23 -1.49 -11.89 -26.66
C ALA A 23 -2.71 -12.17 -25.77
N MET A 24 -2.75 -11.50 -24.63
CA MET A 24 -3.85 -11.55 -23.69
C MET A 24 -4.29 -10.14 -23.32
N SER A 25 -5.60 -9.92 -23.17
CA SER A 25 -6.12 -8.61 -22.77
C SER A 25 -5.77 -8.32 -21.32
N ALA A 26 -5.74 -7.02 -20.97
CA ALA A 26 -5.54 -6.58 -19.59
C ALA A 26 -6.63 -7.15 -18.65
N ASP A 27 -7.88 -7.18 -19.10
CA ASP A 27 -9.00 -7.72 -18.31
C ASP A 27 -8.85 -9.22 -18.02
N ALA A 28 -8.36 -9.99 -19.00
CA ALA A 28 -8.10 -11.41 -18.80
C ALA A 28 -6.93 -11.64 -17.83
N VAL A 29 -5.87 -10.84 -17.92
CA VAL A 29 -4.73 -10.90 -16.99
C VAL A 29 -5.17 -10.54 -15.57
N ASP A 30 -5.97 -9.48 -15.41
CA ASP A 30 -6.54 -9.06 -14.12
C ASP A 30 -7.37 -10.21 -13.50
N TYR A 31 -8.21 -10.86 -14.30
CA TYR A 31 -8.96 -12.04 -13.87
C TYR A 31 -8.05 -13.21 -13.44
N PHE A 32 -7.02 -13.54 -14.23
CA PHE A 32 -6.09 -14.61 -13.87
C PHE A 32 -5.34 -14.30 -12.58
N PHE A 33 -4.87 -13.07 -12.38
CA PHE A 33 -4.19 -12.69 -11.15
C PHE A 33 -5.09 -12.87 -9.93
N PHE A 34 -6.33 -12.38 -10.00
CA PHE A 34 -7.32 -12.57 -8.94
C PHE A 34 -7.54 -14.06 -8.61
N GLU A 35 -7.75 -14.90 -9.63
CA GLU A 35 -8.00 -16.33 -9.43
C GLU A 35 -6.77 -17.08 -8.93
N ILE A 36 -5.58 -16.72 -9.44
CA ILE A 36 -4.32 -17.34 -9.02
C ILE A 36 -4.06 -17.06 -7.55
N GLU A 37 -4.22 -15.81 -7.11
CA GLU A 37 -4.10 -15.46 -5.71
C GLU A 37 -5.11 -16.25 -4.85
N ARG A 38 -6.39 -16.26 -5.27
CA ARG A 38 -7.47 -16.91 -4.53
C ARG A 38 -7.23 -18.42 -4.35
N GLN A 39 -6.72 -19.09 -5.37
CA GLN A 39 -6.59 -20.55 -5.38
C GLN A 39 -5.21 -21.05 -4.95
N PHE A 40 -4.16 -20.29 -5.21
CA PHE A 40 -2.77 -20.75 -5.03
C PHE A 40 -1.91 -19.80 -4.17
N GLY A 41 -2.46 -18.67 -3.73
CA GLY A 41 -1.81 -17.75 -2.81
C GLY A 41 -0.82 -16.76 -3.44
N LEU A 42 -0.22 -15.93 -2.59
CA LEU A 42 0.59 -14.78 -2.98
C LEU A 42 1.88 -15.14 -3.73
N ASP A 43 2.47 -16.31 -3.47
CA ASP A 43 3.68 -16.75 -4.17
C ASP A 43 3.38 -17.07 -5.64
N ALA A 44 2.26 -17.74 -5.91
CA ALA A 44 1.79 -17.98 -7.27
C ALA A 44 1.39 -16.69 -7.98
N LEU A 45 0.75 -15.76 -7.26
CA LEU A 45 0.46 -14.42 -7.79
C LEU A 45 1.76 -13.67 -8.16
N ARG A 46 2.79 -13.74 -7.30
CA ARG A 46 4.10 -13.12 -7.59
C ARG A 46 4.71 -13.65 -8.87
N ASN A 47 4.64 -14.97 -9.08
CA ASN A 47 5.07 -15.59 -10.33
C ASN A 47 4.27 -15.04 -11.52
N ALA A 48 2.93 -14.96 -11.41
CA ALA A 48 2.08 -14.47 -12.50
C ALA A 48 2.36 -13.00 -12.87
N VAL A 49 2.57 -12.15 -11.86
CA VAL A 49 2.95 -10.73 -12.02
C VAL A 49 4.31 -10.60 -12.70
N GLN A 50 5.29 -11.42 -12.30
CA GLN A 50 6.61 -11.47 -12.94
C GLN A 50 6.51 -11.92 -14.40
N ALA A 51 5.81 -13.01 -14.68
CA ALA A 51 5.59 -13.55 -16.03
C ALA A 51 5.00 -12.48 -16.98
N THR A 52 4.02 -11.72 -16.48
CA THR A 52 3.37 -10.65 -17.25
C THR A 52 4.28 -9.43 -17.43
N SER A 53 5.08 -9.08 -16.42
CA SER A 53 6.10 -8.04 -16.56
C SER A 53 7.10 -8.39 -17.67
N LEU A 54 7.57 -9.65 -17.70
CA LEU A 54 8.44 -10.17 -18.77
C LEU A 54 7.75 -10.13 -20.13
N HIS A 55 6.46 -10.45 -20.20
CA HIS A 55 5.66 -10.36 -21.43
C HIS A 55 5.60 -8.91 -21.97
N ILE A 56 5.35 -7.93 -21.09
CA ILE A 56 5.34 -6.50 -21.47
C ILE A 56 6.70 -6.10 -22.06
N THR A 57 7.78 -6.41 -21.35
CA THR A 57 9.15 -6.10 -21.81
C THR A 57 9.46 -6.74 -23.15
N TYR A 58 9.11 -8.02 -23.31
CA TYR A 58 9.29 -8.74 -24.58
C TYR A 58 8.53 -8.07 -25.73
N PHE A 59 7.25 -7.78 -25.55
CA PHE A 59 6.40 -7.27 -26.62
C PHE A 59 6.76 -5.84 -27.03
N GLU A 60 7.08 -4.98 -26.07
CA GLU A 60 7.51 -3.60 -26.35
C GLU A 60 8.89 -3.55 -27.02
N GLY A 61 9.78 -4.49 -26.69
CA GLY A 61 11.07 -4.67 -27.38
C GLY A 61 10.92 -4.95 -28.88
N LEU A 62 9.78 -5.50 -29.31
CA LEU A 62 9.46 -5.73 -30.73
C LEU A 62 8.92 -4.48 -31.45
N ARG A 63 8.96 -3.30 -30.82
CA ARG A 63 8.43 -2.01 -31.33
C ARG A 63 6.92 -2.01 -31.63
N ARG A 64 6.13 -2.87 -30.98
CA ARG A 64 4.68 -3.05 -31.24
C ARG A 64 3.76 -2.11 -30.42
N GLY A 65 4.23 -0.92 -30.08
CA GLY A 65 3.51 0.02 -29.22
C GLY A 65 3.60 -0.33 -27.72
N LYS A 66 3.13 0.58 -26.85
CA LYS A 66 3.20 0.41 -25.39
C LYS A 66 1.96 -0.30 -24.85
N LEU A 67 2.14 -1.25 -23.93
CA LEU A 67 1.05 -2.01 -23.31
C LEU A 67 0.56 -1.34 -22.01
N ASN A 68 0.19 -0.06 -22.08
CA ASN A 68 -0.14 0.76 -20.90
C ASN A 68 -1.25 0.17 -20.00
N LYS A 69 -2.31 -0.40 -20.58
CA LYS A 69 -3.37 -1.05 -19.80
C LYS A 69 -2.86 -2.24 -19.00
N LEU A 70 -1.99 -3.05 -19.61
CA LEU A 70 -1.41 -4.21 -18.96
C LEU A 70 -0.39 -3.83 -17.88
N ARG A 71 0.37 -2.74 -18.12
CA ARG A 71 1.22 -2.13 -17.07
C ARG A 71 0.40 -1.71 -15.86
N GLY A 72 -0.75 -1.04 -16.07
CA GLY A 72 -1.64 -0.66 -14.97
C GLY A 72 -2.12 -1.87 -14.14
N VAL A 73 -2.42 -3.00 -14.79
CA VAL A 73 -2.75 -4.25 -14.07
C VAL A 73 -1.54 -4.77 -13.30
N VAL A 74 -0.35 -4.84 -13.90
CA VAL A 74 0.87 -5.29 -13.21
C VAL A 74 1.17 -4.39 -12.00
N GLU A 75 1.13 -3.07 -12.16
CA GLU A 75 1.37 -2.10 -11.09
C GLU A 75 0.37 -2.26 -9.94
N LYS A 76 -0.92 -2.45 -10.24
CA LYS A 76 -1.98 -2.73 -9.24
C LYS A 76 -1.61 -3.94 -8.37
N TYR A 77 -1.22 -5.07 -8.96
CA TYR A 77 -0.91 -6.28 -8.17
C TYR A 77 0.48 -6.28 -7.56
N GLN A 78 1.44 -5.55 -8.13
CA GLN A 78 2.72 -5.30 -7.46
C GLN A 78 2.51 -4.53 -6.15
N GLN A 79 1.69 -3.47 -6.17
CA GLN A 79 1.32 -2.73 -4.97
C GLN A 79 0.58 -3.62 -3.97
N HIS A 80 -0.37 -4.44 -4.42
CA HIS A 80 -1.07 -5.40 -3.58
C HIS A 80 -0.13 -6.39 -2.88
N LEU A 81 0.82 -6.96 -3.62
CA LEU A 81 1.84 -7.87 -3.08
C LEU A 81 2.74 -7.19 -2.04
N GLU A 82 3.14 -5.94 -2.27
CA GLU A 82 3.96 -5.17 -1.32
C GLU A 82 3.19 -4.84 -0.04
N ILE A 83 1.96 -4.36 -0.16
CA ILE A 83 1.09 -4.01 0.98
C ILE A 83 0.82 -5.25 1.83
N THR A 84 0.46 -6.36 1.19
CA THR A 84 0.16 -7.62 1.90
C THR A 84 1.40 -8.15 2.62
N ARG A 85 2.57 -8.13 1.96
CA ARG A 85 3.84 -8.53 2.58
C ARG A 85 4.18 -7.68 3.81
N TYR A 86 3.96 -6.36 3.74
CA TYR A 86 4.22 -5.48 4.87
C TYR A 86 3.26 -5.76 6.03
N ALA A 87 1.97 -5.97 5.74
CA ALA A 87 0.97 -6.30 6.75
C ALA A 87 1.31 -7.62 7.48
N ASP A 88 1.75 -8.64 6.77
CA ASP A 88 2.18 -9.92 7.37
C ASP A 88 3.44 -9.77 8.23
N LEU A 89 4.40 -8.95 7.80
CA LEU A 89 5.59 -8.63 8.59
C LEU A 89 5.22 -7.94 9.89
N GLU A 90 4.34 -6.92 9.82
CA GLU A 90 3.86 -6.19 11.00
C GLU A 90 3.12 -7.12 11.96
N LYS A 91 2.19 -7.96 11.45
CA LYS A 91 1.47 -8.95 12.26
C LYS A 91 2.42 -9.91 12.97
N THR A 92 3.42 -10.42 12.26
CA THR A 92 4.44 -11.31 12.83
C THR A 92 5.25 -10.60 13.91
N PHE A 93 5.66 -9.35 13.66
CA PHE A 93 6.39 -8.54 14.62
C PHE A 93 5.57 -8.29 15.90
N GLN A 94 4.29 -7.91 15.77
CA GLN A 94 3.41 -7.71 16.92
C GLN A 94 3.26 -8.99 17.74
N GLN A 95 3.11 -10.15 17.09
CA GLN A 95 3.10 -11.43 17.80
C GLN A 95 4.40 -11.67 18.57
N GLN A 96 5.56 -11.42 17.96
CA GLN A 96 6.85 -11.55 18.62
C GLN A 96 7.01 -10.59 19.81
N VAL A 97 6.43 -9.39 19.74
CA VAL A 97 6.38 -8.44 20.86
C VAL A 97 5.56 -9.03 22.01
N VAL A 98 4.37 -9.57 21.73
CA VAL A 98 3.51 -10.24 22.71
C VAL A 98 4.24 -11.40 23.39
N ASP A 99 4.85 -12.29 22.60
CA ASP A 99 5.61 -13.43 23.11
C ASP A 99 6.80 -12.96 23.98
N SER A 100 7.47 -11.89 23.57
CA SER A 100 8.57 -11.30 24.34
C SER A 100 8.08 -10.70 25.66
N LEU A 101 6.92 -10.04 25.68
CA LEU A 101 6.32 -9.49 26.90
C LEU A 101 5.95 -10.60 27.89
N GLN A 102 5.43 -11.72 27.41
CA GLN A 102 5.10 -12.90 28.22
C GLN A 102 6.33 -13.64 28.74
N ALA A 103 7.48 -13.52 28.07
CA ALA A 103 8.72 -14.13 28.53
C ALA A 103 9.28 -13.49 29.81
N ASN A 104 10.08 -14.27 30.56
CA ASN A 104 10.77 -13.78 31.75
C ASN A 104 11.74 -12.61 31.42
N PRO A 105 11.79 -11.51 32.20
CA PRO A 105 12.67 -10.37 31.93
C PRO A 105 14.16 -10.71 31.80
N GLU A 106 14.70 -11.66 32.57
CA GLU A 106 16.10 -12.10 32.43
C GLU A 106 16.36 -12.70 31.04
N ALA A 107 15.44 -13.52 30.53
CA ALA A 107 15.55 -14.13 29.20
C ALA A 107 15.53 -13.06 28.10
N ARG A 108 14.67 -12.04 28.23
CA ARG A 108 14.70 -10.87 27.33
C ARG A 108 16.06 -10.18 27.35
N ARG A 109 16.61 -9.89 28.54
CA ARG A 109 17.92 -9.23 28.68
C ARG A 109 19.05 -10.05 28.09
N GLN A 110 19.02 -11.37 28.20
CA GLN A 110 20.00 -12.25 27.54
C GLN A 110 19.89 -12.18 26.01
N ARG A 111 18.67 -12.24 25.45
CA ARG A 111 18.46 -12.06 24.00
C ARG A 111 19.00 -10.72 23.50
N LEU A 112 18.77 -9.63 24.26
CA LEU A 112 19.28 -8.30 23.92
C LEU A 112 20.81 -8.22 23.93
N LYS A 113 21.51 -8.91 24.85
CA LYS A 113 22.98 -8.95 24.87
C LYS A 113 23.58 -9.66 23.66
N ALA A 114 22.89 -10.66 23.11
CA ALA A 114 23.34 -11.43 21.96
C ALA A 114 22.89 -10.83 20.60
N ALA A 115 21.90 -9.93 20.61
CA ALA A 115 21.31 -9.39 19.39
C ALA A 115 22.19 -8.30 18.76
N SER A 116 22.17 -8.22 17.42
CA SER A 116 22.67 -7.05 16.70
C SER A 116 21.86 -5.82 17.09
N THR A 117 22.55 -4.72 17.40
CA THR A 117 21.91 -3.42 17.68
C THR A 117 21.45 -2.71 16.41
N LYS A 118 21.92 -3.15 15.23
CA LYS A 118 21.49 -2.61 13.93
C LYS A 118 20.34 -3.44 13.37
N PRO A 119 19.15 -2.85 13.14
CA PRO A 119 18.05 -3.57 12.52
C PRO A 119 18.32 -3.82 11.04
N LYS A 120 17.70 -4.87 10.49
CA LYS A 120 17.67 -5.08 9.04
C LYS A 120 16.76 -4.04 8.40
N GLN A 121 17.16 -3.54 7.24
CA GLN A 121 16.37 -2.60 6.46
C GLN A 121 15.66 -3.31 5.31
N MET A 122 14.47 -2.84 4.99
CA MET A 122 13.68 -3.29 3.85
C MET A 122 13.14 -2.06 3.13
N GLN A 123 13.38 -1.97 1.83
CA GLN A 123 12.77 -0.93 1.01
C GLN A 123 11.33 -1.35 0.65
N VAL A 124 10.43 -0.38 0.66
CA VAL A 124 9.04 -0.51 0.24
C VAL A 124 8.71 0.67 -0.68
N THR A 125 7.92 0.42 -1.71
CA THR A 125 7.39 1.47 -2.59
C THR A 125 6.03 1.92 -2.07
N SER A 126 5.74 3.23 -2.13
CA SER A 126 4.45 3.78 -1.69
C SER A 126 3.95 4.83 -2.66
N THR A 127 2.65 4.79 -2.96
CA THR A 127 1.97 5.85 -3.70
C THR A 127 1.65 7.01 -2.77
N VAL A 128 1.93 8.25 -3.20
CA VAL A 128 1.64 9.47 -2.45
C VAL A 128 0.84 10.41 -3.33
N PHE A 129 -0.20 11.02 -2.76
CA PHE A 129 -0.98 12.07 -3.42
C PHE A 129 -0.31 13.44 -3.22
N ILE A 130 -0.10 14.15 -4.32
CA ILE A 130 0.29 15.56 -4.29
C ILE A 130 -0.98 16.36 -3.98
N ARG A 131 -1.10 16.85 -2.75
CA ARG A 131 -2.27 17.59 -2.26
C ARG A 131 -2.16 19.07 -2.61
N ASN A 132 -3.30 19.71 -2.83
CA ASN A 132 -3.43 21.14 -2.99
C ASN A 132 -3.14 21.84 -1.64
N PRO A 133 -2.07 22.66 -1.54
CA PRO A 133 -1.73 23.34 -0.30
C PRO A 133 -2.82 24.32 0.18
N ASP A 134 -3.58 24.92 -0.74
CA ASP A 134 -4.62 25.89 -0.39
C ASP A 134 -5.81 25.23 0.30
N VAL A 135 -6.17 24.02 -0.11
CA VAL A 135 -7.23 23.22 0.55
C VAL A 135 -6.84 22.91 2.01
N VAL A 136 -5.57 22.55 2.22
CA VAL A 136 -5.03 22.28 3.56
C VAL A 136 -5.03 23.56 4.39
N ALA A 137 -4.52 24.66 3.84
CA ALA A 137 -4.45 25.94 4.55
C ALA A 137 -5.83 26.47 4.95
N GLU A 138 -6.78 26.48 4.01
CA GLU A 138 -8.16 26.94 4.26
C GLU A 138 -8.84 26.10 5.35
N THR A 139 -8.65 24.78 5.32
CA THR A 139 -9.19 23.87 6.35
C THR A 139 -8.63 24.17 7.75
N LEU A 140 -7.34 24.46 7.84
CA LEU A 140 -6.69 24.80 9.12
C LEU A 140 -7.12 26.17 9.64
N ILE A 141 -7.28 27.16 8.75
CA ILE A 141 -7.79 28.50 9.09
C ILE A 141 -9.23 28.38 9.62
N ARG A 142 -10.11 27.68 8.90
CA ARG A 142 -11.49 27.39 9.30
C ARG A 142 -11.57 26.78 10.70
N ALA A 143 -10.68 25.84 10.99
CA ALA A 143 -10.65 25.14 12.28
C ALA A 143 -10.15 26.00 13.44
N ASN A 144 -9.42 27.09 13.16
CA ASN A 144 -8.91 28.05 14.14
C ASN A 144 -8.25 27.39 15.37
N GLY A 145 -7.41 26.39 15.12
CA GLY A 145 -6.69 25.66 16.17
C GLY A 145 -7.53 24.75 17.06
N VAL A 146 -8.79 24.49 16.71
CA VAL A 146 -9.69 23.57 17.41
C VAL A 146 -10.00 22.36 16.54
N CYS A 147 -9.89 21.16 17.10
CA CYS A 147 -10.22 19.92 16.41
C CYS A 147 -11.71 19.90 16.01
N GLU A 148 -12.00 19.68 14.74
CA GLU A 148 -13.38 19.70 14.23
C GLU A 148 -14.20 18.47 14.66
N ASN A 149 -13.55 17.42 15.19
CA ASN A 149 -14.24 16.25 15.76
C ASN A 149 -14.50 16.39 17.27
N CYS A 150 -13.45 16.38 18.10
CA CYS A 150 -13.61 16.37 19.57
C CYS A 150 -13.79 17.76 20.19
N LYS A 151 -13.71 18.84 19.37
CA LYS A 151 -13.86 20.23 19.79
C LYS A 151 -12.84 20.70 20.84
N GLN A 152 -11.77 19.94 21.05
CA GLN A 152 -10.66 20.33 21.92
C GLN A 152 -9.64 21.17 21.14
N PRO A 153 -8.93 22.11 21.79
CA PRO A 153 -7.83 22.82 21.16
C PRO A 153 -6.73 21.84 20.69
N ALA A 154 -5.93 22.28 19.74
CA ALA A 154 -4.76 21.54 19.29
C ALA A 154 -3.87 21.17 20.49
N PRO A 155 -3.29 19.95 20.52
CA PRO A 155 -2.55 19.47 21.68
C PRO A 155 -1.24 20.22 21.94
N PHE A 156 -0.69 20.88 20.92
CA PHE A 156 0.52 21.68 21.00
C PHE A 156 0.63 22.65 19.82
N LEU A 157 1.58 23.59 19.92
CA LEU A 157 1.97 24.48 18.83
C LEU A 157 3.16 23.89 18.06
N LYS A 158 3.15 24.02 16.73
CA LYS A 158 4.25 23.66 15.85
C LYS A 158 5.52 24.43 16.24
N LYS A 159 6.64 23.72 16.39
CA LYS A 159 7.94 24.36 16.69
C LYS A 159 8.44 25.26 15.55
N SER A 160 8.02 24.98 14.32
CA SER A 160 8.50 25.69 13.12
C SER A 160 7.91 27.09 12.98
N ASP A 161 6.64 27.28 13.31
CA ASP A 161 5.89 28.50 13.01
C ASP A 161 4.99 28.97 14.17
N GLY A 162 4.96 28.26 15.29
CA GLY A 162 4.14 28.60 16.46
C GLY A 162 2.63 28.36 16.27
N LEU A 163 2.18 27.79 15.15
CA LEU A 163 0.75 27.60 14.87
C LEU A 163 0.20 26.32 15.53
N PRO A 164 -1.10 26.26 15.87
CA PRO A 164 -1.75 25.06 16.40
C PRO A 164 -1.54 23.82 15.52
N TYR A 165 -1.18 22.68 16.13
CA TYR A 165 -0.97 21.43 15.40
C TYR A 165 -2.27 20.62 15.23
N LEU A 166 -2.82 20.66 14.01
CA LEU A 166 -3.90 19.80 13.55
C LEU A 166 -3.49 19.12 12.23
N GLU A 167 -4.05 17.94 11.97
CA GLU A 167 -3.86 17.15 10.75
C GLU A 167 -5.11 17.24 9.89
N VAL A 168 -4.95 17.58 8.60
CA VAL A 168 -6.07 17.63 7.65
C VAL A 168 -6.36 16.23 7.11
N HIS A 169 -7.61 15.81 7.30
CA HIS A 169 -8.16 14.51 6.91
C HIS A 169 -9.21 14.68 5.81
N HIS A 170 -9.17 13.84 4.77
CA HIS A 170 -10.26 13.76 3.80
C HIS A 170 -11.36 12.81 4.30
N LYS A 171 -12.61 13.29 4.38
CA LYS A 171 -13.79 12.53 4.83
C LYS A 171 -13.99 11.29 3.94
N THR A 172 -13.97 11.50 2.63
CA THR A 172 -13.78 10.45 1.63
C THR A 172 -12.32 10.44 1.25
N ARG A 173 -11.61 9.35 1.54
CA ARG A 173 -10.16 9.26 1.31
C ARG A 173 -9.82 9.43 -0.17
N LEU A 174 -8.71 10.10 -0.47
CA LEU A 174 -8.20 10.21 -1.84
C LEU A 174 -7.96 8.84 -2.49
N ALA A 175 -7.50 7.86 -1.69
CA ALA A 175 -7.31 6.48 -2.13
C ALA A 175 -8.61 5.78 -2.56
N ASP A 176 -9.76 6.22 -2.05
CA ASP A 176 -11.08 5.70 -2.41
C ASP A 176 -11.76 6.55 -3.51
N GLY A 177 -11.01 7.46 -4.15
CA GLY A 177 -11.54 8.36 -5.18
C GLY A 177 -12.19 9.64 -4.65
N GLY A 178 -11.93 10.02 -3.40
CA GLY A 178 -12.38 11.29 -2.85
C GLY A 178 -11.67 12.50 -3.47
N ASP A 179 -12.37 13.63 -3.55
CA ASP A 179 -11.85 14.87 -4.11
C ASP A 179 -10.95 15.63 -3.11
N ASP A 180 -9.94 16.32 -3.62
CA ASP A 180 -9.10 17.20 -2.81
C ASP A 180 -9.72 18.61 -2.69
N THR A 181 -10.75 18.72 -1.85
CA THR A 181 -11.54 19.95 -1.66
C THR A 181 -11.74 20.31 -0.18
N VAL A 182 -12.08 21.57 0.10
CA VAL A 182 -12.31 22.08 1.46
C VAL A 182 -13.53 21.42 2.11
N GLU A 183 -14.53 21.09 1.30
CA GLU A 183 -15.76 20.42 1.73
C GLU A 183 -15.51 18.97 2.14
N ASN A 184 -14.58 18.31 1.45
CA ASN A 184 -14.19 16.93 1.74
C ASN A 184 -13.14 16.83 2.86
N THR A 185 -12.75 17.93 3.52
CA THR A 185 -11.67 17.91 4.52
C THR A 185 -12.12 18.30 5.93
N LEU A 186 -11.40 17.80 6.92
CA LEU A 186 -11.54 18.10 8.35
C LEU A 186 -10.17 18.35 8.99
N ALA A 187 -10.06 19.33 9.87
CA ALA A 187 -8.88 19.50 10.71
C ALA A 187 -9.05 18.74 12.04
N LEU A 188 -8.20 17.75 12.27
CA LEU A 188 -8.29 16.84 13.41
C LEU A 188 -7.05 16.91 14.30
N CYS A 189 -7.21 16.74 15.61
CA CYS A 189 -6.05 16.45 16.46
C CYS A 189 -5.50 15.05 16.14
N PRO A 190 -4.22 14.75 16.42
CA PRO A 190 -3.59 13.48 16.04
C PRO A 190 -4.33 12.24 16.57
N ASN A 191 -4.90 12.36 17.78
CA ASN A 191 -5.72 11.30 18.36
C ASN A 191 -6.99 11.07 17.55
N CYS A 192 -7.76 12.13 17.22
CA CYS A 192 -8.95 11.98 16.39
C CYS A 192 -8.60 11.49 14.99
N HIS A 193 -7.55 12.02 14.38
CA HIS A 193 -7.10 11.61 13.06
C HIS A 193 -6.85 10.10 12.99
N ARG A 194 -6.13 9.55 13.98
CA ARG A 194 -5.89 8.11 14.08
C ARG A 194 -7.18 7.30 14.25
N ARG A 195 -8.18 7.81 14.97
CA ARG A 195 -9.49 7.15 15.10
C ARG A 195 -10.24 7.05 13.78
N PHE A 196 -10.16 8.06 12.92
CA PHE A 196 -10.78 8.01 11.59
C PHE A 196 -10.11 6.96 10.69
N HIS A 197 -8.80 6.73 10.86
CA HIS A 197 -8.09 5.70 10.09
C HIS A 197 -8.31 4.27 10.62
N PHE A 198 -8.41 4.08 11.93
CA PHE A 198 -8.32 2.75 12.55
C PHE A 198 -9.48 2.38 13.51
N GLY A 199 -10.42 3.29 13.76
CA GLY A 199 -11.66 3.01 14.49
C GLY A 199 -11.53 2.68 15.98
N LEU A 200 -10.48 3.12 16.68
CA LEU A 200 -10.25 2.84 18.11
C LEU A 200 -10.86 3.87 19.09
#